data_AF-A0A7K7YZX8-F1
#
_entry.id   AF-A0A7K7YZX8-F1
#
_cell.length_a   1.000
_cell.length_b   1.000
_cell.length_c   1.000
_cell.angle_alpha   90.00
_cell.angle_beta   90.00
_cell.angle_gamma   90.00
#
_symmetry.space_group_name_H-M   'P 1'
#
loop_
_entity.id
_entity.type
_entity.pdbx_description
1 polymer ?
#
loop_
_entity_poly.entity_id
_entity_poly.type
_entity_poly.pdbx_seq_one_letter_code
_entity_poly.pdbx_strand_id
1 'polypeptide(L)' 'MAFNYHRELQAWVVPLLLVGFFAYLMSHSFLSVFEVTADAMFLCFAIDMETNDGTAEKPYFVDQELL' A
#
# COMPACT_ATOMS: atom_id res chain seq x y z
N MET A 1 -27.34 -28.64 25.73
CA MET A 1 -27.36 -27.32 25.04
C MET A 1 -25.95 -26.74 24.83
N ALA A 2 -25.03 -26.82 25.80
CA ALA A 2 -23.66 -26.27 25.68
C ALA A 2 -22.82 -26.83 24.51
N PHE A 3 -22.98 -28.10 24.14
CA PHE A 3 -22.23 -28.71 23.03
C PHE A 3 -22.60 -28.17 21.65
N ASN A 4 -23.85 -27.69 21.46
CA ASN A 4 -24.26 -27.05 20.21
C ASN A 4 -23.63 -25.65 20.06
N TYR A 5 -23.49 -24.92 21.17
CA TYR A 5 -22.89 -23.58 21.15
C TYR A 5 -21.45 -23.60 20.62
N HIS A 6 -20.65 -24.60 21.00
CA HIS A 6 -19.29 -24.76 20.47
C HIS A 6 -19.26 -25.03 18.96
N ARG A 7 -20.17 -25.87 18.44
CA ARG A 7 -20.24 -26.18 17.01
C ARG A 7 -20.69 -24.98 16.19
N GLU A 8 -21.69 -24.26 16.65
CA GLU A 8 -22.16 -23.02 16.02
C GLU A 8 -21.04 -21.96 16.01
N LEU A 9 -20.35 -21.78 17.14
CA LEU A 9 -19.23 -20.82 17.21
C LEU A 9 -18.11 -21.20 16.24
N GLN A 10 -17.72 -22.47 16.16
CA GLN A 10 -16.70 -22.91 15.19
C GLN A 10 -17.16 -22.72 13.73
N ALA A 11 -18.43 -22.99 13.43
CA ALA A 11 -18.97 -22.86 12.07
C ALA A 11 -18.94 -21.42 11.55
N TRP A 12 -19.04 -20.41 12.43
CA TRP A 12 -19.04 -19.00 12.04
C TRP A 12 -17.70 -18.30 12.26
N VAL A 13 -17.05 -18.54 13.40
CA VAL A 13 -15.82 -17.83 13.76
C VAL A 13 -14.64 -18.29 12.92
N VAL A 14 -14.53 -19.59 12.59
CA VAL A 14 -13.39 -20.09 11.81
C VAL A 14 -13.39 -19.50 10.39
N PRO A 15 -14.50 -19.51 9.62
CA PRO A 15 -14.53 -18.84 8.32
C PRO A 15 -14.31 -17.33 8.42
N LEU A 16 -14.85 -16.67 9.45
CA LEU A 16 -14.67 -15.23 9.65
C LEU A 16 -13.20 -14.87 9.86
N LEU A 17 -12.49 -15.62 10.72
CA LEU A 17 -11.06 -15.43 10.95
C LEU A 17 -10.24 -15.73 9.70
N LEU A 18 -10.62 -16.76 8.93
CA LEU A 18 -9.95 -17.12 7.69
C LEU A 18 -10.07 -16.00 6.64
N VAL A 19 -11.27 -15.45 6.45
CA VAL A 19 -11.51 -14.32 5.54
C VAL A 19 -10.75 -13.07 6.03
N GLY A 20 -10.79 -12.77 7.33
CA GLY A 20 -10.05 -11.65 7.90
C GLY A 20 -8.53 -11.78 7.70
N PHE A 21 -7.98 -12.98 7.87
CA PHE A 21 -6.57 -13.27 7.65
C PHE A 21 -6.17 -13.06 6.18
N PHE A 22 -6.94 -13.60 5.23
CA PHE A 22 -6.65 -13.40 3.80
C PHE A 22 -6.81 -11.94 3.37
N ALA A 23 -7.83 -11.25 3.88
CA ALA A 23 -8.02 -9.83 3.62
C ALA A 23 -6.83 -9.00 4.14
N TYR A 24 -6.35 -9.30 5.36
CA TYR A 24 -5.16 -8.67 5.92
C TYR A 24 -3.93 -8.91 5.03
N LEU A 25 -3.64 -10.17 4.67
CA LEU A 25 -2.49 -10.50 3.82
C LEU A 25 -2.53 -9.75 2.48
N MET A 26 -3.68 -9.76 1.81
CA MET A 26 -3.85 -9.02 0.56
C MET A 26 -3.61 -7.53 0.76
N SER A 27 -4.30 -6.90 1.72
CA SER A 27 -4.15 -5.47 2.00
C SER A 27 -2.71 -5.08 2.34
N HIS A 28 -2.01 -5.92 3.11
CA HIS A 28 -0.64 -5.67 3.51
C HIS A 28 0.31 -5.76 2.31
N SER A 29 0.15 -6.76 1.44
CA SER A 29 0.95 -6.87 0.21
C SER A 29 0.74 -5.66 -0.72
N PHE A 30 -0.50 -5.22 -0.90
CA PHE A 30 -0.78 -4.03 -1.72
C PHE A 30 -0.20 -2.76 -1.11
N LEU A 31 -0.39 -2.55 0.20
CA LEU A 31 0.13 -1.38 0.89
C LEU A 31 1.66 -1.34 0.85
N SER A 32 2.33 -2.48 1.02
CA SER A 32 3.80 -2.56 0.95
C SER A 32 4.33 -2.19 -0.44
N VAL A 33 3.70 -2.67 -1.52
CA VAL A 33 4.10 -2.27 -2.89
C VAL A 33 3.85 -0.78 -3.12
N PHE A 34 2.73 -0.26 -2.63
CA PHE A 34 2.40 1.17 -2.71
C PHE A 34 3.44 2.02 -1.98
N GLU A 35 3.83 1.63 -0.76
CA GLU A 35 4.84 2.33 0.05
C GLU A 35 6.19 2.40 -0.69
N VAL A 36 6.70 1.25 -1.17
CA VAL A 36 7.97 1.21 -1.93
C VAL A 36 7.90 2.07 -3.20
N THR A 37 6.75 2.08 -3.88
CA THR A 37 6.57 2.89 -5.09
C THR A 37 6.53 4.38 -4.76
N ALA A 38 5.81 4.77 -3.69
CA ALA A 38 5.74 6.15 -3.23
C ALA A 38 7.11 6.66 -2.81
N ASP A 39 7.87 5.88 -2.04
CA ASP A 39 9.24 6.23 -1.62
C ASP A 39 10.16 6.44 -2.83
N ALA A 40 10.09 5.56 -3.83
CA ALA A 40 10.87 5.71 -5.06
C ALA A 40 10.47 6.97 -5.85
N MET A 41 9.16 7.26 -5.95
CA MET A 41 8.67 8.49 -6.60
C MET A 41 9.19 9.74 -5.88
N PHE A 42 9.11 9.79 -4.55
CA PHE A 42 9.61 10.93 -3.77
C PHE A 42 11.14 11.07 -3.87
N LEU A 43 11.87 9.96 -3.92
CA LEU A 43 13.31 9.97 -4.15
C LEU A 43 13.67 10.53 -5.53
N CYS A 44 12.99 10.07 -6.58
CA CYS A 44 13.17 10.60 -7.93
C CYS A 44 12.84 12.09 -8.00
N PHE A 45 11.74 12.52 -7.36
CA PHE A 45 11.38 13.93 -7.25
C PHE A 45 12.49 14.74 -6.55
N ALA A 46 13.00 14.27 -5.40
CA ALA A 46 14.06 14.97 -4.68
C ALA A 46 15.34 15.12 -5.51
N ILE A 47 15.75 14.06 -6.22
CA ILE A 47 16.92 14.10 -7.11
C ILE A 47 16.67 15.05 -8.30
N ASP A 48 15.47 15.06 -8.86
CA ASP A 48 15.11 15.96 -9.96
C ASP A 48 15.23 17.43 -9.52
N MET A 49 14.74 17.75 -8.32
CA MET A 49 14.82 19.09 -7.74
C MET A 49 16.24 19.54 -7.40
N GLU A 50 17.11 18.61 -6.99
CA GLU A 50 18.52 18.91 -6.68
C GLU A 50 19.34 19.07 -7.97
N THR A 51 19.07 18.24 -8.97
CA THR A 51 19.89 18.20 -10.18
C THR A 51 19.44 19.22 -11.21
N ASN A 52 18.14 19.42 -11.42
CA ASN A 52 17.61 20.29 -12.47
C ASN A 52 17.18 21.66 -11.91
N ASP A 53 17.22 22.70 -12.74
CA ASP A 53 16.95 24.09 -12.33
C ASP A 53 15.73 24.69 -13.05
N GLY A 54 15.03 23.90 -13.86
CA GLY A 54 13.83 24.30 -14.58
C GLY A 54 14.11 25.16 -15.83
N THR A 55 15.38 25.35 -16.20
CA THR A 55 15.73 26.08 -17.43
C THR A 55 15.42 25.27 -18.69
N ALA A 56 15.39 25.92 -19.85
CA ALA A 56 15.18 25.23 -21.13
C ALA A 56 16.30 24.22 -21.47
N GLU A 57 17.50 24.43 -20.91
CA GLU A 57 18.65 23.55 -21.08
C GLU A 57 18.63 22.38 -20.07
N LYS A 58 18.01 22.59 -18.90
CA LYS A 58 17.92 21.61 -17.82
C LYS A 58 16.54 21.63 -17.13
N PRO A 59 15.47 21.22 -17.83
CA PRO A 59 14.12 21.27 -17.31
C PRO A 59 13.90 20.22 -16.21
N TYR A 60 12.93 20.47 -15.33
CA TYR A 60 12.41 19.44 -14.44
C TYR A 60 11.73 18.33 -15.25
N PHE A 61 11.96 17.09 -14.85
CA PHE A 61 11.33 15.92 -15.44
C PHE A 61 10.05 15.53 -14.70
N VAL A 62 9.89 15.94 -13.44
CA VAL A 62 8.63 15.81 -12.72
C VAL A 62 7.54 16.64 -13.40
N ASP A 63 6.29 16.18 -13.26
CA ASP A 63 5.15 16.92 -13.79
C ASP A 63 5.11 18.32 -13.15
N GLN A 64 4.96 19.35 -13.98
CA GLN A 64 4.95 20.73 -13.51
C GLN A 64 3.72 21.03 -12.65
N GLU A 65 2.64 20.25 -12.76
CA GLU A 65 1.49 20.36 -11.84
C GLU A 65 1.79 19.77 -10.45
N LEU A 66 2.87 18.97 -10.31
CA LEU A 66 3.32 18.37 -9.05
C LEU A 66 4.45 19.15 -8.37
N LEU A 67 5.00 20.19 -9.02
CA LEU A 67 5.98 21.14 -8.48
C LEU A 67 5.31 22.23 -7.64
#